data_AF-A0A7S3T514-F1
#
_entry.id   AF-A0A7S3T514-F1
#
_cell.length_a   1.000
_cell.length_b   1.000
_cell.length_c   1.000
_cell.angle_alpha   90.00
_cell.angle_beta   90.00
_cell.angle_gamma   90.00
#
_symmetry.space_group_name_H-M   'P 1'
#
loop_
_entity.id
_entity.type
_entity.pdbx_description
1 polymer ?
#
loop_
_entity_poly.entity_id
_entity_poly.type
_entity_poly.pdbx_seq_one_letter_code
_entity_poly.pdbx_strand_id
1 'polypeptide(L)'
;GAHTRWSMNPYVFDNSYFQEVLLRDQSKYFKSEADLKLVQNAQLKTWVEAYAQDEELFFRNFAKAFVKVSETGQESNLLSEFDQSNMVEGGYVEESRLSKALLHFRTAYSAYMTDQSKEDWLEAE
;
A
#
# COMPACT_ATOMS: atom_id res chain seq x y z
N GLY A 1 -15.50 -31.96 8.02
CA GLY A 1 -16.99 -31.84 8.07
C GLY A 1 -17.38 -30.37 8.08
N ALA A 2 -18.64 -30.00 8.27
CA ALA A 2 -19.02 -28.58 8.38
C ALA A 2 -18.41 -27.89 9.62
N HIS A 3 -18.21 -28.65 10.70
CA HIS A 3 -17.59 -28.19 11.95
C HIS A 3 -16.07 -27.93 11.91
N THR A 4 -15.42 -28.07 10.75
CA THR A 4 -13.97 -27.86 10.59
C THR A 4 -13.62 -26.67 9.70
N ARG A 5 -14.62 -25.85 9.34
CA ARG A 5 -14.53 -24.82 8.30
C ARG A 5 -15.46 -23.67 8.67
N TRP A 6 -15.08 -22.45 8.29
CA TRP A 6 -15.80 -21.23 8.70
C TRP A 6 -16.95 -20.82 7.78
N SER A 7 -16.94 -21.27 6.52
CA SER A 7 -17.92 -20.92 5.47
C SER A 7 -18.32 -22.14 4.63
N MET A 8 -19.28 -21.98 3.71
CA MET A 8 -19.78 -23.02 2.78
C MET A 8 -18.80 -23.45 1.69
N ASN A 9 -17.88 -22.59 1.26
CA ASN A 9 -16.77 -22.97 0.38
C ASN A 9 -15.46 -22.34 0.89
N PRO A 10 -14.44 -23.11 1.34
CA PRO A 10 -13.24 -22.52 1.89
C PRO A 10 -12.24 -22.12 0.79
N TYR A 11 -12.52 -22.46 -0.47
CA TYR A 11 -11.68 -22.18 -1.63
C TYR A 11 -12.14 -20.94 -2.41
N VAL A 12 -13.22 -20.31 -1.96
CA VAL A 12 -13.74 -19.06 -2.54
C VAL A 12 -13.52 -17.96 -1.52
N PHE A 13 -12.93 -16.86 -1.97
CA PHE A 13 -12.74 -15.66 -1.16
C PHE A 13 -13.95 -14.75 -1.39
N ASP A 14 -14.89 -14.80 -0.46
CA ASP A 14 -16.17 -14.09 -0.49
C ASP A 14 -16.49 -13.50 0.91
N ASN A 15 -17.63 -12.83 1.05
CA ASN A 15 -18.07 -12.30 2.33
C ASN A 15 -18.89 -13.29 3.18
N SER A 16 -19.04 -14.55 2.75
CA SER A 16 -19.90 -15.55 3.42
C SER A 16 -19.46 -15.83 4.85
N TYR A 17 -18.16 -15.67 5.15
CA TYR A 17 -17.63 -15.73 6.52
C TYR A 17 -18.39 -14.79 7.46
N PHE A 18 -18.60 -13.53 7.08
CA PHE A 18 -19.26 -12.54 7.94
C PHE A 18 -20.74 -12.85 8.12
N GLN A 19 -21.40 -13.32 7.07
CA GLN A 19 -22.80 -13.77 7.14
C GLN A 19 -22.96 -14.91 8.15
N GLU A 20 -22.05 -15.90 8.11
CA GLU A 20 -22.06 -17.02 9.05
C GLU A 20 -21.70 -16.61 10.48
N VAL A 21 -20.83 -15.62 10.67
CA VAL A 21 -20.45 -15.10 11.99
C VAL A 21 -21.63 -14.40 12.67
N LEU A 22 -22.50 -13.72 11.91
CA LEU A 22 -23.72 -13.10 12.44
C LEU A 22 -24.73 -14.12 12.96
N LEU A 23 -24.74 -15.34 12.40
CA LEU A 23 -25.61 -16.43 12.85
C LEU A 23 -25.18 -17.05 14.19
N ARG A 24 -23.93 -16.83 14.63
CA ARG A 24 -23.39 -17.34 15.91
C ARG A 24 -23.65 -18.85 16.06
N ASP A 25 -24.34 -19.25 17.13
CA ASP A 25 -24.66 -20.64 17.47
C ASP A 25 -25.63 -21.31 16.48
N GLN A 26 -26.29 -20.52 15.62
CA GLN A 26 -27.18 -21.04 14.57
C GLN A 26 -26.42 -21.42 13.29
N SER A 27 -25.14 -21.01 13.15
CA SER A 27 -24.33 -21.39 12.01
C SER A 27 -24.00 -22.88 12.06
N LYS A 28 -24.12 -23.55 10.91
CA LYS A 28 -23.66 -24.94 10.74
C LYS A 28 -22.13 -25.05 10.75
N TYR A 29 -21.44 -23.93 10.49
CA TYR A 29 -20.00 -23.86 10.32
C TYR A 29 -19.29 -23.53 11.62
N PHE A 30 -18.00 -23.85 11.67
CA PHE A 30 -17.18 -23.59 12.85
C PHE A 30 -17.11 -22.08 13.16
N LYS A 31 -17.08 -21.76 14.46
CA LYS A 31 -16.86 -20.42 15.01
C LYS A 31 -15.96 -20.53 16.23
N SER A 32 -14.88 -19.77 16.23
CA SER A 32 -13.98 -19.66 17.38
C SER A 32 -14.50 -18.62 18.38
N GLU A 33 -13.95 -18.63 19.59
CA GLU A 33 -14.25 -17.60 20.60
C GLU A 33 -13.89 -16.18 20.10
N ALA A 34 -12.82 -16.06 19.29
CA ALA A 34 -12.42 -14.79 18.70
C ALA A 34 -13.45 -14.28 17.67
N ASP A 35 -14.02 -15.17 16.86
CA ASP A 35 -15.07 -14.82 15.89
C ASP A 35 -16.31 -14.28 16.61
N LEU A 36 -16.70 -14.90 17.73
CA LEU A 36 -17.85 -14.45 18.53
C LEU A 36 -17.59 -13.08 19.17
N LYS A 37 -16.35 -12.79 19.58
CA LYS A 37 -15.97 -11.48 20.13
C LYS A 37 -16.15 -10.33 19.12
N LEU A 38 -16.01 -10.59 17.82
CA LEU A 38 -16.28 -9.59 16.77
C LEU A 38 -17.72 -9.08 16.83
N VAL A 39 -18.67 -9.96 17.15
CA VAL A 39 -20.11 -9.61 17.21
C VAL A 39 -20.53 -9.14 18.60
N GLN A 40 -19.73 -9.40 19.64
CA GLN A 40 -19.98 -8.92 21.00
C GLN A 40 -19.54 -7.47 21.18
N ASN A 41 -18.46 -7.04 20.52
CA ASN A 41 -18.02 -5.66 20.54
C ASN A 41 -18.86 -4.81 19.56
N ALA A 42 -19.53 -3.77 20.08
CA ALA A 42 -20.43 -2.93 19.28
C ALA A 42 -19.75 -2.27 18.07
N GLN A 43 -18.50 -1.81 18.20
CA GLN A 43 -17.78 -1.16 17.09
C GLN A 43 -17.39 -2.16 16.00
N LEU A 44 -16.92 -3.35 16.41
CA LEU A 44 -16.54 -4.40 15.47
C LEU A 44 -17.76 -4.99 14.78
N LYS A 45 -18.88 -5.13 15.51
CA LYS A 45 -20.14 -5.63 14.98
C LYS A 45 -20.63 -4.79 13.79
N THR A 46 -20.51 -3.47 13.86
CA THR A 46 -20.89 -2.59 12.74
C THR A 46 -20.12 -2.93 11.46
N TRP A 47 -18.82 -3.22 11.56
CA TRP A 47 -18.02 -3.63 10.40
C TRP A 47 -18.37 -5.02 9.91
N VAL A 48 -18.63 -5.96 10.81
CA VAL A 48 -19.09 -7.32 10.46
C VAL A 48 -20.40 -7.25 9.68
N GLU A 49 -21.36 -6.45 10.15
CA GLU A 49 -22.64 -6.24 9.47
C GLU A 49 -22.47 -5.58 8.11
N ALA A 50 -21.61 -4.55 8.02
CA ALA A 50 -21.32 -3.87 6.75
C ALA A 50 -20.70 -4.83 5.72
N TYR A 51 -19.72 -5.65 6.12
CA TYR A 51 -19.07 -6.62 5.23
C TYR A 51 -19.99 -7.78 4.85
N ALA A 52 -20.88 -8.21 5.75
CA ALA A 52 -21.87 -9.24 5.43
C ALA A 52 -22.90 -8.77 4.39
N GLN A 53 -23.19 -7.45 4.34
CA GLN A 53 -24.14 -6.84 3.40
C GLN A 53 -23.48 -6.43 2.07
N ASP A 54 -22.24 -5.94 2.11
CA ASP A 54 -21.53 -5.39 0.96
C ASP A 54 -20.16 -6.08 0.79
N GLU A 55 -20.09 -6.97 -0.21
CA GLU A 55 -18.88 -7.72 -0.54
C GLU A 55 -17.79 -6.84 -1.18
N GLU A 56 -18.16 -5.86 -2.00
CA GLU A 56 -17.22 -4.93 -2.63
C GLU A 56 -16.53 -4.04 -1.59
N LEU A 57 -17.28 -3.59 -0.57
CA LEU A 57 -16.73 -2.89 0.58
C LEU A 57 -15.73 -3.77 1.35
N PHE A 58 -16.06 -5.05 1.56
CA PHE A 58 -15.16 -6.01 2.19
C PHE A 58 -13.86 -6.13 1.40
N PHE A 59 -13.91 -6.42 0.10
CA PHE A 59 -12.71 -6.60 -0.72
C PHE A 59 -11.83 -5.34 -0.74
N ARG A 60 -12.43 -4.16 -0.91
CA ARG A 60 -11.70 -2.89 -0.90
C ARG A 60 -10.96 -2.66 0.42
N ASN A 61 -11.62 -2.92 1.54
CA ASN A 61 -11.00 -2.71 2.86
C ASN A 61 -9.99 -3.81 3.19
N PHE A 62 -10.25 -5.05 2.78
CA PHE A 62 -9.33 -6.17 2.93
C PHE A 62 -8.02 -5.90 2.20
N ALA A 63 -8.06 -5.47 0.93
CA ALA A 63 -6.85 -5.17 0.16
C ALA A 63 -5.99 -4.11 0.86
N LYS A 64 -6.61 -3.01 1.31
CA LYS A 64 -5.90 -1.94 2.05
C LYS A 64 -5.30 -2.42 3.36
N ALA A 65 -6.05 -3.19 4.14
CA ALA A 65 -5.58 -3.73 5.40
C ALA A 65 -4.45 -4.75 5.20
N PHE A 66 -4.56 -5.60 4.18
CA PHE A 66 -3.59 -6.64 3.88
C PHE A 66 -2.24 -6.05 3.47
N VAL A 67 -2.23 -5.04 2.60
CA VAL A 67 -1.01 -4.29 2.22
C VAL A 67 -0.35 -3.71 3.48
N LYS A 68 -1.11 -2.96 4.28
CA LYS A 68 -0.60 -2.34 5.50
C LYS A 68 0.00 -3.37 6.47
N VAL A 69 -0.67 -4.52 6.64
CA VAL A 69 -0.18 -5.60 7.52
C VAL A 69 1.08 -6.25 6.93
N SER A 70 1.14 -6.48 5.62
CA SER A 70 2.32 -7.08 4.96
C SER A 70 3.57 -6.21 5.02
N GLU A 71 3.39 -4.88 5.05
CA GLU A 71 4.46 -3.89 5.11
C GLU A 71 4.79 -3.48 6.56
N THR A 72 4.01 -3.93 7.56
CA THR A 72 4.22 -3.55 8.96
C THR A 72 5.57 -4.07 9.45
N GLY A 73 6.46 -3.14 9.84
CA GLY A 73 7.81 -3.45 10.34
C GLY A 73 8.90 -3.47 9.27
N GLN A 74 8.55 -3.22 7.99
CA GLN A 74 9.52 -2.88 6.96
C GLN A 74 10.01 -1.44 7.17
N GLU A 75 11.29 -1.18 6.92
CA GLU A 75 11.77 0.21 6.83
C GLU A 75 11.12 0.87 5.61
N SER A 76 10.64 2.11 5.76
CA SER A 76 9.93 2.88 4.73
C SER A 76 10.81 3.31 3.55
N ASN A 77 11.94 2.66 3.35
CA ASN A 77 12.96 2.91 2.34
C ASN A 77 13.68 1.58 2.05
N LEU A 78 12.94 0.49 1.87
CA LEU A 78 13.56 -0.70 1.29
C LEU A 78 14.16 -0.33 -0.06
N LEU A 79 15.34 -0.91 -0.38
CA LEU A 79 16.11 -0.72 -1.62
C LEU A 79 15.33 -0.97 -2.93
N SER A 80 14.04 -1.35 -2.86
CA SER A 80 13.14 -1.58 -3.98
C SER A 80 11.89 -0.69 -3.98
N GLU A 81 11.81 0.34 -3.13
CA GLU A 81 10.84 1.40 -3.33
C GLU A 81 11.21 2.11 -4.64
N PHE A 82 10.63 1.61 -5.72
CA PHE A 82 10.49 2.35 -6.95
C PHE A 82 9.82 3.67 -6.58
N ASP A 83 10.59 4.75 -6.65
CA ASP A 83 10.04 6.10 -6.55
C ASP A 83 8.80 6.14 -7.45
N GLN A 84 7.65 6.55 -6.91
CA GLN A 84 6.41 6.59 -7.70
C GLN A 84 6.59 7.50 -8.92
N SER A 85 7.52 8.46 -8.89
CA SER A 85 7.90 9.26 -10.05
C SER A 85 8.48 8.43 -11.21
N ASN A 86 9.07 7.27 -10.93
CA ASN A 86 9.74 6.40 -11.89
C ASN A 86 8.79 5.31 -12.44
N MET A 87 7.54 5.26 -11.97
CA MET A 87 6.50 4.37 -12.49
C MET A 87 5.59 5.13 -13.47
N VAL A 88 5.83 4.98 -14.78
CA VAL A 88 5.08 5.63 -15.85
C VAL A 88 4.35 4.57 -16.67
N GLU A 89 3.04 4.73 -16.88
CA GLU A 89 2.18 3.80 -17.64
C GLU A 89 2.26 2.34 -17.19
N GLY A 90 2.51 2.10 -15.89
CA GLY A 90 2.65 0.75 -15.33
C GLY A 90 4.00 0.08 -15.61
N GLY A 91 4.97 0.81 -16.19
CA GLY A 91 6.35 0.37 -16.38
C GLY A 91 7.35 1.17 -15.53
N TYR A 92 8.52 0.57 -15.30
CA TYR A 92 9.64 1.25 -14.65
C TYR A 92 10.49 2.00 -15.67
N VAL A 93 10.79 3.28 -15.39
CA VAL A 93 11.70 4.10 -16.17
C VAL A 93 12.92 4.45 -15.33
N GLU A 94 14.11 4.01 -15.74
CA GLU A 94 15.36 4.38 -15.09
C GLU A 94 15.69 5.86 -15.32
N GLU A 95 16.15 6.55 -14.27
CA GLU A 95 16.70 7.89 -14.41
C GLU A 95 17.96 7.89 -15.29
N SER A 96 18.03 8.83 -16.23
CA SER A 96 19.19 8.96 -17.12
C SER A 96 20.43 9.40 -16.33
N ARG A 97 21.38 8.48 -16.16
CA ARG A 97 22.70 8.73 -15.52
C ARG A 97 23.50 9.82 -16.25
N LEU A 98 23.34 9.90 -17.58
CA LEU A 98 24.00 10.91 -18.41
C LEU A 98 23.38 12.29 -18.24
N SER A 99 22.07 12.39 -18.05
CA SER A 99 21.39 13.67 -17.86
C SER A 99 21.91 14.40 -16.60
N LYS A 100 22.10 13.65 -15.50
CA LYS A 100 22.64 14.20 -14.25
C LYS A 100 24.09 14.68 -14.43
N ALA A 101 24.91 13.89 -15.12
CA ALA A 101 26.29 14.27 -15.44
C ALA A 101 26.32 15.55 -16.29
N LEU A 102 25.53 15.62 -17.35
CA LEU A 102 25.45 16.79 -18.24
C LEU A 102 24.92 18.03 -17.51
N LEU A 103 23.94 17.89 -16.62
CA LEU A 103 23.44 18.99 -15.80
C LEU A 103 24.52 19.52 -14.86
N HIS A 104 25.28 18.63 -14.23
CA HIS A 104 26.44 19.02 -13.41
C HIS A 104 27.50 19.74 -14.23
N PHE A 105 27.89 19.20 -15.39
CA PHE A 105 28.85 19.86 -16.28
C PHE A 105 28.38 21.24 -16.73
N ARG A 106 27.10 21.36 -17.14
CA ARG A 106 26.52 22.63 -17.55
C ARG A 106 26.52 23.66 -16.41
N THR A 107 26.17 23.23 -15.21
CA THR A 107 26.12 24.10 -14.03
C THR A 107 27.52 24.56 -13.63
N ALA A 108 28.49 23.64 -13.60
CA ALA A 108 29.88 23.96 -13.32
C ALA A 108 30.49 24.91 -14.37
N TYR A 109 30.23 24.67 -15.65
CA TYR A 109 30.70 25.55 -16.73
C TYR A 109 30.06 26.94 -16.67
N SER A 110 28.75 27.01 -16.40
CA SER A 110 28.06 28.30 -16.22
C SER A 110 28.62 29.07 -15.02
N ALA A 111 28.91 28.41 -13.91
CA ALA A 111 29.51 29.03 -12.73
C ALA A 111 30.93 29.53 -13.05
N TYR A 112 31.75 28.71 -13.70
CA TYR A 112 33.10 29.09 -14.14
C TYR A 112 33.10 30.32 -15.05
N MET A 113 32.24 30.36 -16.07
CA MET A 113 32.12 31.50 -16.98
C MET A 113 31.66 32.79 -16.26
N THR A 114 30.82 32.65 -15.24
CA THR A 114 30.35 33.79 -14.43
C THR A 114 31.46 34.31 -13.51
N ASP A 115 32.31 33.43 -12.99
CA ASP A 115 33.45 33.78 -12.14
C ASP A 115 34.56 34.45 -12.97
N GLN A 116 34.87 33.89 -14.13
CA GLN A 116 35.82 34.47 -15.07
C GLN A 116 35.39 35.86 -15.54
N SER A 117 34.09 36.05 -15.81
CA SER A 117 33.56 37.38 -16.13
C SER A 117 33.80 38.38 -15.00
N LYS A 118 33.70 38.00 -13.73
CA LYS A 118 33.91 38.92 -12.60
C LYS A 118 35.36 39.33 -12.42
N GLU A 119 36.29 38.40 -12.61
CA GLU A 119 37.73 38.70 -12.60
C GLU A 119 38.11 39.62 -13.78
N ASP A 120 37.57 39.37 -14.98
CA ASP A 120 37.77 40.24 -16.15
C ASP A 120 37.24 41.67 -15.93
N TRP A 121 36.17 41.85 -15.14
CA TRP A 121 35.67 43.19 -14.76
C TRP A 121 36.57 43.89 -13.73
N LEU A 122 37.22 43.14 -12.83
CA LEU A 122 38.11 43.67 -11.79
C LEU A 122 39.49 44.05 -12.33
N GLU A 123 39.98 43.37 -13.37
CA GLU A 123 41.25 43.68 -14.04
C GLU A 123 41.14 44.86 -15.03
N ALA A 124 39.92 45.30 -15.37
CA ALA A 124 39.64 46.38 -16.32
C ALA A 124 39.40 47.77 -15.68
N GLU A 125 39.48 47.89 -14.34
CA GLU A 125 39.52 49.16 -13.58
C GLU A 125 40.96 49.58 -13.20
#